data_AF-A0A6A3MRC0-F1
#
_entry.id   AF-A0A6A3MRC0-F1
#
_cell.length_a   1.000
_cell.length_b   1.000
_cell.length_c   1.000
_cell.angle_alpha   90.00
_cell.angle_beta   90.00
_cell.angle_gamma   90.00
#
_symmetry.space_group_name_H-M   'P 1'
#
loop_
_entity.id
_entity.type
_entity.pdbx_description
1 polymer ?
#
loop_
_entity_poly.entity_id
_entity_poly.type
_entity_poly.pdbx_seq_one_letter_code
_entity_poly.pdbx_strand_id
1 'polypeptide(L)'
;MEAWTAAWRRDCLHGSLVTYSSRVTDKQTLKWLNKWKEKFIRPPPHNLSPLIDSSDDWNKLRGRQYGEDEVLELCDTGNKRVLAQHLLCALIYDKEIRALTNQEEMSENGTLTRLNRHLQALTTVEGYSAAYLTTSNSVDWFAIARYFSTVLEHGPPERDSNY
;
A
#
# COMPACT_ATOMS: atom_id res chain seq x y z
N MET A 1 -3.99 -16.55 5.25
CA MET A 1 -4.36 -15.14 5.00
C MET A 1 -3.58 -14.51 3.84
N GLU A 2 -2.60 -15.17 3.20
CA GLU A 2 -1.86 -14.55 2.07
C GLU A 2 -2.51 -14.74 0.70
N ALA A 3 -3.25 -15.84 0.49
CA ALA A 3 -3.75 -16.19 -0.84
C ALA A 3 -4.76 -15.17 -1.40
N TRP A 4 -5.63 -14.62 -0.55
CA TRP A 4 -6.70 -13.70 -0.97
C TRP A 4 -6.21 -12.27 -1.23
N THR A 5 -5.13 -11.81 -0.60
CA THR A 5 -4.53 -10.50 -0.89
C THR A 5 -3.47 -10.55 -1.99
N ALA A 6 -3.17 -11.74 -2.53
CA ALA A 6 -2.11 -11.93 -3.52
C ALA A 6 -2.33 -11.12 -4.81
N ALA A 7 -3.58 -11.03 -5.28
CA ALA A 7 -3.93 -10.22 -6.45
C ALA A 7 -3.69 -8.73 -6.18
N TRP A 8 -4.14 -8.23 -5.03
CA TRP A 8 -3.94 -6.85 -4.59
C TRP A 8 -2.46 -6.50 -4.42
N ARG A 9 -1.68 -7.38 -3.78
CA ARG A 9 -0.22 -7.24 -3.69
C ARG A 9 0.43 -7.17 -5.07
N ARG A 10 0.01 -8.03 -6.00
CA ARG A 10 0.51 -8.03 -7.37
C ARG A 10 0.23 -6.70 -8.07
N ASP A 11 -0.96 -6.13 -7.91
CA ASP A 11 -1.32 -4.85 -8.50
C ASP A 11 -0.51 -3.69 -7.91
N CYS A 12 -0.37 -3.66 -6.58
CA CYS A 12 0.47 -2.68 -5.87
C CYS A 12 1.93 -2.77 -6.31
N LEU A 13 2.49 -3.96 -6.35
CA LEU A 13 3.87 -4.19 -6.77
C LEU A 13 4.08 -3.74 -8.22
N HIS A 14 3.18 -4.12 -9.13
CA HIS A 14 3.30 -3.73 -10.54
C HIS A 14 3.25 -2.21 -10.71
N GLY A 15 2.26 -1.53 -10.13
CA GLY A 15 2.12 -0.08 -10.25
C GLY A 15 3.29 0.69 -9.60
N SER A 16 3.83 0.18 -8.49
CA SER A 16 4.97 0.80 -7.82
C SER A 16 6.28 0.55 -8.60
N LEU A 17 6.46 -0.62 -9.23
CA LEU A 17 7.58 -0.87 -10.14
C LEU A 17 7.52 0.02 -11.39
N VAL A 18 6.34 0.28 -11.94
CA VAL A 18 6.15 1.24 -13.05
C VAL A 18 6.58 2.63 -12.61
N THR A 19 6.14 3.07 -11.43
CA THR A 19 6.48 4.35 -10.84
C THR A 19 7.98 4.48 -10.56
N TYR A 20 8.62 3.45 -10.02
CA TYR A 20 10.07 3.47 -9.80
C TYR A 20 10.84 3.53 -11.13
N SER A 21 10.39 2.77 -12.13
CA SER A 21 11.02 2.77 -13.46
C SER A 21 10.96 4.14 -14.16
N SER A 22 9.94 4.97 -13.91
CA SER A 22 9.84 6.28 -14.55
C SER A 22 10.77 7.33 -13.95
N ARG A 23 11.29 7.10 -12.73
CA ARG A 23 12.15 8.03 -12.00
C ARG A 23 13.63 7.65 -12.08
N VAL A 24 13.94 6.38 -12.35
CA VAL A 24 15.33 5.89 -12.37
C VAL A 24 16.08 6.34 -13.63
N THR A 25 17.29 6.87 -13.43
CA THR A 25 18.17 7.32 -14.51
C THR A 25 19.23 6.27 -14.89
N ASP A 26 19.59 5.38 -13.96
CA ASP A 26 20.52 4.29 -14.21
C ASP A 26 19.96 3.28 -15.22
N LYS A 27 20.64 3.15 -16.36
CA LYS A 27 20.22 2.27 -17.46
C LYS A 27 20.19 0.79 -17.06
N GLN A 28 21.09 0.35 -16.20
CA GLN A 28 21.13 -1.05 -15.78
C GLN A 28 19.94 -1.39 -14.90
N THR A 29 19.64 -0.54 -13.93
CA THR A 29 18.47 -0.66 -13.04
C THR A 29 17.17 -0.57 -13.85
N LEU A 30 17.06 0.38 -14.79
CA LEU A 30 15.88 0.48 -15.66
C LEU A 30 15.65 -0.80 -16.49
N LYS A 31 16.72 -1.34 -17.11
CA LYS A 31 16.63 -2.59 -17.89
C LYS A 31 16.18 -3.76 -17.01
N TRP A 32 16.68 -3.84 -15.79
CA TRP A 32 16.28 -4.87 -14.82
C TRP A 32 14.81 -4.71 -14.41
N LEU A 33 14.36 -3.51 -14.03
CA LEU A 33 12.97 -3.24 -13.64
C LEU A 33 12.00 -3.58 -14.79
N ASN A 34 12.33 -3.21 -16.03
CA ASN A 34 11.53 -3.55 -17.20
C ASN A 34 11.41 -5.08 -17.39
N LYS A 35 12.53 -5.80 -17.26
CA LYS A 35 12.52 -7.27 -17.32
C LYS A 35 11.70 -7.90 -16.19
N TRP A 36 11.70 -7.31 -15.00
CA TRP A 36 10.87 -7.79 -13.89
C TRP A 36 9.38 -7.54 -14.15
N LYS A 37 9.00 -6.35 -14.65
CA LYS A 37 7.61 -6.04 -15.01
C LYS A 37 7.05 -6.98 -16.06
N GLU A 38 7.85 -7.43 -17.03
CA GLU A 38 7.42 -8.44 -18.01
C GLU A 38 6.97 -9.76 -17.36
N LYS A 39 7.47 -10.10 -16.16
CA LYS A 39 7.07 -11.31 -15.44
C LYS A 39 5.60 -11.28 -14.98
N PHE A 40 4.99 -10.10 -14.89
CA PHE A 40 3.59 -9.96 -14.50
C PHE A 40 2.63 -10.40 -15.61
N ILE A 41 3.06 -10.35 -16.87
CA ILE A 41 2.26 -10.74 -18.04
C ILE A 41 2.31 -12.27 -18.25
N ARG A 42 3.36 -12.92 -17.75
CA ARG A 42 3.58 -14.35 -17.97
C ARG A 42 2.81 -15.18 -16.95
N PRO A 43 2.08 -16.22 -17.37
CA PRO A 43 1.52 -17.18 -16.42
C PRO A 43 2.65 -17.86 -15.64
N PRO A 44 2.48 -18.10 -14.34
CA PRO A 44 3.47 -18.84 -13.57
C PRO A 44 3.62 -20.27 -14.14
N PRO A 45 4.85 -20.82 -14.20
CA PRO A 45 5.04 -22.22 -14.57
C PRO A 45 4.25 -23.13 -13.62
N HIS A 46 3.72 -24.24 -14.13
CA HIS A 46 2.99 -25.21 -13.30
C HIS A 46 3.84 -25.65 -12.10
N ASN A 47 3.25 -25.62 -10.90
CA ASN A 47 3.85 -26.02 -9.61
C ASN A 47 5.01 -25.15 -9.08
N LEU A 48 5.25 -23.94 -9.61
CA LEU A 48 6.24 -23.00 -9.07
C LEU A 48 5.59 -21.77 -8.44
N SER A 49 6.30 -21.16 -7.50
CA SER A 49 5.93 -19.85 -6.96
C SER A 49 5.83 -18.82 -8.11
N PRO A 50 4.94 -17.82 -7.99
CA PRO A 50 4.81 -16.77 -8.99
C PRO A 50 6.18 -16.18 -9.37
N LEU A 51 6.44 -16.00 -10.67
CA LEU A 51 7.73 -15.48 -11.17
C LEU A 51 8.14 -14.13 -10.58
N ILE A 52 7.15 -13.40 -10.04
CA ILE A 52 7.31 -12.11 -9.35
C ILE A 52 7.96 -12.23 -7.96
N ASP A 53 8.00 -13.42 -7.35
CA ASP A 53 8.61 -13.69 -6.04
C ASP A 53 10.06 -14.23 -6.18
N SER A 54 10.78 -13.80 -7.21
CA SER A 54 12.19 -14.18 -7.42
C SER A 54 13.10 -13.58 -6.35
N SER A 55 13.85 -14.44 -5.64
CA SER A 55 14.81 -14.01 -4.60
C SER A 55 15.82 -12.98 -5.12
N ASP A 56 16.35 -13.19 -6.33
CA ASP A 56 17.34 -12.28 -6.94
C ASP A 56 16.79 -10.86 -7.15
N ASP A 57 15.54 -10.74 -7.58
CA ASP A 57 14.92 -9.44 -7.81
C ASP A 57 14.64 -8.74 -6.48
N TRP A 58 14.13 -9.45 -5.48
CA TRP A 58 13.92 -8.91 -4.14
C TRP A 58 15.23 -8.46 -3.48
N ASN A 59 16.30 -9.24 -3.60
CA ASN A 59 17.63 -8.86 -3.09
C ASN A 59 18.17 -7.61 -3.78
N LYS A 60 18.00 -7.49 -5.11
CA LYS A 60 18.39 -6.29 -5.85
C LYS A 60 17.58 -5.06 -5.47
N LEU A 61 16.30 -5.24 -5.16
CA LEU A 61 15.40 -4.17 -4.74
C LEU A 61 15.74 -3.68 -3.33
N ARG A 62 15.98 -4.60 -2.38
CA ARG A 62 16.48 -4.29 -1.03
C ARG A 62 17.79 -3.52 -1.08
N GLY A 63 18.74 -3.95 -1.90
CA GLY A 63 20.02 -3.25 -2.10
C GLY A 63 19.90 -1.85 -2.70
N ARG A 64 18.72 -1.49 -3.21
CA ARG A 64 18.37 -0.15 -3.72
C ARG A 64 17.39 0.58 -2.81
N GLN A 65 17.20 0.11 -1.58
CA GLN A 65 16.27 0.69 -0.60
C GLN A 65 14.85 0.86 -1.19
N TYR A 66 14.45 -0.12 -2.00
CA TYR A 66 13.15 -0.13 -2.69
C TYR A 66 12.88 1.11 -3.57
N GLY A 67 13.90 1.89 -3.93
CA GLY A 67 13.71 3.13 -4.67
C GLY A 67 12.98 4.22 -3.89
N GLU A 68 13.07 4.20 -2.55
CA GLU A 68 12.36 5.10 -1.63
C GLU A 68 10.83 5.01 -1.73
N ASP A 69 10.32 3.86 -2.17
CA ASP A 69 8.89 3.58 -2.31
C ASP A 69 8.44 2.61 -1.20
N GLU A 70 7.69 3.14 -0.22
CA GLU A 70 7.15 2.37 0.91
C GLU A 70 6.24 1.22 0.46
N VAL A 71 5.52 1.36 -0.66
CA VAL A 71 4.67 0.28 -1.19
C VAL A 71 5.53 -0.86 -1.72
N LEU A 72 6.67 -0.57 -2.36
CA LEU A 72 7.62 -1.61 -2.77
C LEU A 72 8.20 -2.36 -1.58
N GLU A 73 8.49 -1.66 -0.48
CA GLU A 73 8.92 -2.28 0.78
C GLU A 73 7.83 -3.17 1.41
N LEU A 74 6.60 -2.68 1.50
CA LEU A 74 5.45 -3.46 1.99
C LEU A 74 5.18 -4.69 1.11
N CYS A 75 5.41 -4.58 -0.20
CA CYS A 75 5.26 -5.70 -1.13
C CYS A 75 6.32 -6.79 -0.98
N ASP A 76 7.40 -6.57 -0.21
CA ASP A 76 8.41 -7.59 0.02
C ASP A 76 7.79 -8.88 0.60
N THR A 77 8.29 -10.02 0.14
CA THR A 77 7.97 -11.35 0.66
C THR A 77 8.00 -11.46 2.19
N GLY A 78 8.88 -10.72 2.88
CA GLY A 78 8.92 -10.68 4.35
C GLY A 78 7.80 -9.88 5.01
N ASN A 79 7.14 -8.99 4.28
CA ASN A 79 6.16 -8.03 4.77
C ASN A 79 4.71 -8.36 4.38
N LYS A 80 4.47 -9.53 3.76
CA LYS A 80 3.14 -9.94 3.26
C LYS A 80 2.01 -9.77 4.26
N ARG A 81 2.23 -10.13 5.53
CA ARG A 81 1.25 -9.97 6.60
C ARG A 81 0.92 -8.50 6.87
N VAL A 82 1.95 -7.67 6.98
CA VAL A 82 1.82 -6.23 7.24
C VAL A 82 1.08 -5.57 6.07
N LEU A 83 1.50 -5.84 4.84
CA LEU A 83 0.80 -5.37 3.64
C LEU A 83 -0.67 -5.81 3.62
N ALA A 84 -0.98 -7.06 3.98
CA ALA A 84 -2.37 -7.52 4.03
C ALA A 84 -3.22 -6.70 5.02
N GLN A 85 -2.66 -6.30 6.15
CA GLN A 85 -3.34 -5.44 7.13
C GLN A 85 -3.59 -4.03 6.59
N HIS A 86 -2.60 -3.42 5.93
CA HIS A 86 -2.77 -2.11 5.27
C HIS A 86 -3.81 -2.18 4.15
N LEU A 87 -3.72 -3.19 3.28
CA LEU A 87 -4.68 -3.40 2.19
C LEU A 87 -6.10 -3.56 2.71
N LEU A 88 -6.28 -4.29 3.82
CA LEU A 88 -7.58 -4.45 4.43
C LEU A 88 -8.18 -3.13 4.91
N CYS A 89 -7.39 -2.33 5.63
CA CYS A 89 -7.85 -1.02 6.08
C CYS A 89 -8.17 -0.11 4.90
N ALA A 90 -7.26 -0.05 3.92
CA ALA A 90 -7.42 0.76 2.72
C ALA A 90 -8.68 0.39 1.91
N LEU A 91 -9.09 -0.88 1.92
CA LEU A 91 -10.25 -1.36 1.16
C LEU A 91 -11.56 -1.27 1.95
N ILE A 92 -11.55 -1.62 3.24
CA ILE A 92 -12.74 -1.60 4.10
C ILE A 92 -13.17 -0.16 4.40
N TYR A 93 -12.22 0.70 4.74
CA TYR A 93 -12.46 2.09 5.16
C TYR A 93 -12.16 3.11 4.05
N ASP A 94 -12.22 2.71 2.77
CA ASP A 94 -11.86 3.59 1.64
C ASP A 94 -12.67 4.90 1.66
N LYS A 95 -13.96 4.83 1.99
CA LYS A 95 -14.84 6.01 2.02
C LYS A 95 -14.43 6.98 3.12
N GLU A 96 -14.19 6.47 4.31
CA GLU A 96 -13.81 7.23 5.48
C GLU A 96 -12.41 7.83 5.32
N ILE A 97 -11.47 7.06 4.76
CA ILE A 97 -10.12 7.52 4.45
C ILE A 97 -10.16 8.64 3.39
N ARG A 98 -11.07 8.58 2.41
CA ARG A 98 -11.29 9.69 1.46
C ARG A 98 -11.78 10.96 2.15
N ALA A 99 -12.72 10.84 3.08
CA ALA A 99 -13.21 11.98 3.85
C ALA A 99 -12.06 12.60 4.67
N LEU A 100 -11.28 11.77 5.37
CA LEU A 100 -10.12 12.23 6.14
C LEU A 100 -9.04 12.93 5.31
N THR A 101 -8.90 12.56 4.04
CA THR A 101 -7.87 13.11 3.14
C THR A 101 -8.41 14.21 2.22
N ASN A 102 -9.68 14.62 2.37
CA ASN A 102 -10.38 15.56 1.47
C ASN A 102 -10.36 15.11 -0.01
N GLN A 103 -10.54 13.81 -0.25
CA GLN A 103 -10.50 13.17 -1.56
C GLN A 103 -11.81 12.44 -1.90
N GLU A 104 -12.93 12.91 -1.37
CA GLU A 104 -14.25 12.27 -1.51
C GLU A 104 -14.70 12.14 -2.98
N GLU A 105 -14.45 13.18 -3.79
CA GLU A 105 -14.82 13.24 -5.20
C GLU A 105 -13.89 12.45 -6.13
N MET A 106 -12.77 11.92 -5.63
CA MET A 106 -11.87 11.13 -6.46
C MET A 106 -12.56 9.85 -6.92
N SER A 107 -12.48 9.54 -8.22
CA SER A 107 -12.99 8.28 -8.76
C SER A 107 -12.38 7.06 -8.04
N GLU A 108 -13.10 5.95 -8.08
CA GLU A 108 -12.62 4.68 -7.54
C GLU A 108 -11.37 4.23 -8.32
N ASN A 109 -10.21 4.52 -7.73
CA ASN A 109 -8.92 4.18 -8.29
C ASN A 109 -8.43 2.89 -7.62
N GLY A 110 -7.81 2.00 -8.42
CA GLY A 110 -7.50 0.62 -8.01
C GLY A 110 -6.66 0.48 -6.73
N THR A 111 -6.39 -0.76 -6.33
CA THR A 111 -5.75 -1.15 -5.06
C THR A 111 -4.58 -0.25 -4.62
N LEU A 112 -3.64 0.05 -5.54
CA LEU A 112 -2.49 0.90 -5.24
C LEU A 112 -2.88 2.31 -4.79
N THR A 113 -3.91 2.92 -5.41
CA THR A 113 -4.32 4.27 -5.05
C THR A 113 -4.96 4.31 -3.68
N ARG A 114 -5.78 3.32 -3.34
CA ARG A 114 -6.36 3.20 -1.99
C ARG A 114 -5.29 2.97 -0.95
N LEU A 115 -4.30 2.11 -1.24
CA LEU A 115 -3.16 1.88 -0.36
C LEU A 115 -2.36 3.16 -0.12
N ASN A 116 -2.01 3.90 -1.17
CA ASN A 116 -1.29 5.17 -1.03
C ASN A 116 -2.08 6.19 -0.21
N ARG A 117 -3.40 6.27 -0.39
CA ARG A 117 -4.25 7.16 0.41
C ARG A 117 -4.30 6.73 1.88
N HIS A 118 -4.38 5.43 2.15
CA HIS A 118 -4.29 4.87 3.49
C HIS A 118 -2.97 5.23 4.17
N LEU A 119 -1.83 5.02 3.49
CA LEU A 119 -0.50 5.39 3.99
C LEU A 119 -0.38 6.90 4.22
N GLN A 120 -0.91 7.72 3.30
CA GLN A 120 -0.99 9.16 3.48
C GLN A 120 -1.80 9.52 4.72
N ALA A 121 -2.99 8.94 4.92
CA ALA A 121 -3.82 9.22 6.09
C ALA A 121 -3.12 8.84 7.40
N LEU A 122 -2.38 7.72 7.43
CA LEU A 122 -1.59 7.33 8.61
C LEU A 122 -0.46 8.31 8.95
N THR A 123 0.07 9.03 7.95
CA THR A 123 1.11 10.04 8.17
C THR A 123 0.54 11.42 8.49
N THR A 124 -0.64 11.76 7.99
CA THR A 124 -1.21 13.12 8.12
C THR A 124 -2.30 13.26 9.19
N VAL A 125 -2.93 12.16 9.62
CA VAL A 125 -4.06 12.19 10.58
C VAL A 125 -3.64 11.48 11.86
N GLU A 126 -3.22 12.25 12.86
CA GLU A 126 -2.68 11.75 14.12
C GLU A 126 -3.63 10.77 14.83
N GLY A 127 -4.93 11.09 14.89
CA GLY A 127 -5.92 10.22 15.52
C GLY A 127 -6.07 8.87 14.81
N TYR A 128 -5.97 8.85 13.47
CA TYR A 128 -6.02 7.61 12.71
C TYR A 128 -4.73 6.78 12.91
N SER A 129 -3.58 7.46 12.88
CA SER A 129 -2.27 6.86 13.14
C SER A 129 -2.23 6.19 14.52
N ALA A 130 -2.70 6.88 15.55
CA ALA A 130 -2.76 6.37 16.92
C ALA A 130 -3.72 5.17 17.08
N ALA A 131 -4.82 5.14 16.33
CA ALA A 131 -5.75 4.01 16.32
C ALA A 131 -5.19 2.79 15.56
N TYR A 132 -4.34 3.02 14.55
CA TYR A 132 -3.76 1.96 13.72
C TYR A 132 -2.51 1.33 14.35
N LEU A 133 -1.62 2.15 14.90
CA LEU A 133 -0.33 1.72 15.44
C LEU A 133 -0.54 0.97 16.76
N THR A 134 -0.01 -0.26 16.82
CA THR A 134 0.10 -1.02 18.08
C THR A 134 1.56 -1.32 18.39
N THR A 135 1.86 -1.63 19.65
CA THR A 135 3.21 -2.02 20.11
C THR A 135 3.68 -3.38 19.54
N SER A 136 2.83 -4.08 18.82
CA SER A 136 3.12 -5.36 18.15
C SER A 136 2.90 -5.21 16.64
N ASN A 137 3.49 -6.10 15.81
CA ASN A 137 3.20 -6.21 14.37
C ASN A 137 1.76 -6.71 14.08
N SER A 138 0.78 -6.23 14.85
CA SER A 138 -0.64 -6.49 14.72
C SER A 138 -1.40 -5.18 14.65
N VAL A 139 -2.61 -5.26 14.11
CA VAL A 139 -3.53 -4.14 14.03
C VAL A 139 -4.62 -4.34 15.07
N ASP A 140 -4.94 -3.29 15.83
CA ASP A 140 -6.12 -3.27 16.70
C ASP A 140 -7.35 -2.89 15.86
N TRP A 141 -8.01 -3.93 15.33
CA TRP A 141 -9.20 -3.76 14.50
C TRP A 141 -10.34 -3.06 15.25
N PHE A 142 -10.42 -3.21 16.58
CA PHE A 142 -11.45 -2.57 17.36
C PHE A 142 -11.18 -1.07 17.51
N ALA A 143 -9.92 -0.68 17.76
CA ALA A 143 -9.53 0.72 17.82
C ALA A 143 -9.78 1.45 16.48
N ILE A 144 -9.42 0.82 15.36
CA ILE A 144 -9.69 1.37 14.02
C ILE A 144 -11.19 1.52 13.76
N ALA A 145 -11.98 0.47 14.02
CA ALA A 145 -13.42 0.52 13.81
C ALA A 145 -14.06 1.62 14.66
N ARG A 146 -13.69 1.72 15.94
CA ARG A 146 -14.17 2.75 16.85
C ARG A 146 -13.80 4.15 16.35
N TYR A 147 -12.56 4.36 15.92
CA TYR A 147 -12.11 5.64 15.38
C TYR A 147 -13.00 6.09 14.21
N PHE A 148 -13.17 5.22 13.21
CA PHE A 148 -13.98 5.56 12.05
C PHE A 148 -15.47 5.74 12.38
N SER A 149 -16.04 4.96 13.31
CA SER A 149 -17.40 5.21 13.80
C SER A 149 -17.53 6.59 14.46
N THR A 150 -16.57 7.00 15.29
CA THR A 150 -16.64 8.30 15.97
C THR A 150 -16.47 9.50 15.03
N VAL A 151 -15.58 9.39 14.04
CA VAL A 151 -15.35 10.46 13.04
C VAL A 151 -16.58 10.65 12.16
N LEU A 152 -17.28 9.56 11.81
CA LEU A 152 -18.53 9.63 11.05
C LEU A 152 -19.68 10.24 11.84
N GLU A 153 -19.75 10.00 13.14
CA GLU A 153 -20.82 10.53 14.02
C GLU A 153 -20.67 12.03 14.31
N HIS A 154 -19.45 12.54 14.39
CA HIS A 154 -19.18 13.93 14.81
C HIS A 154 -18.89 14.90 13.65
N GLY A 155 -18.79 14.41 12.41
CA GLY A 155 -18.33 15.19 11.27
C GLY A 155 -16.84 15.58 11.38
N PRO A 156 -16.20 16.03 10.29
CA PRO A 156 -14.89 16.64 10.40
C PRO A 156 -14.98 17.84 11.37
N PRO A 157 -13.99 18.06 12.25
CA PRO A 157 -14.02 19.21 13.14
C PRO A 157 -14.14 20.47 12.27
N GLU A 158 -15.21 21.24 12.50
CA GLU A 158 -15.35 22.57 11.91
C GLU A 158 -14.04 23.31 12.19
N ARG A 159 -13.36 23.73 11.11
CA ARG A 159 -12.28 24.71 11.27
C ARG A 159 -12.96 25.95 11.83
N ASP A 160 -12.68 26.28 13.08
CA ASP A 160 -12.93 27.59 13.65
C ASP A 160 -12.25 28.64 12.75
N SER A 161 -12.98 29.14 11.76
CA SER A 161 -12.64 30.38 11.05
C SER A 161 -12.97 31.52 12.01
N ASN A 162 -12.07 31.76 12.96
CA ASN A 162 -11.96 33.06 13.60
C ASN A 162 -11.12 33.96 12.68
N TYR A 163 -11.82 34.70 11.81
CA TYR A 163 -11.38 35.99 11.28
C TYR A 163 -12.58 36.92 11.16
#